data_AF-B0D9I7-F1
#
_entry.id   AF-B0D9I7-F1
#
_cell.length_a   1.000
_cell.length_b   1.000
_cell.length_c   1.000
_cell.angle_alpha   90.00
_cell.angle_beta   90.00
_cell.angle_gamma   90.00
#
_symmetry.space_group_name_H-M   'P 1'
#
loop_
_entity.id
_entity.type
_entity.pdbx_description
1 polymer ?
#
loop_
_entity_poly.entity_id
_entity_poly.type
_entity_poly.pdbx_seq_one_letter_code
_entity_poly.pdbx_strand_id
1 'polypeptide(L)'
;MVDKSPKIFGVLVGVPRGSGPRKVWATLIHEDEIEVTKWVDAAQRRGVWNGKPVDVPVAKTRGRRDTRSKSHTRFRPFEIYGHLVGRNGEVVGIVSEAAWGRTIALGDRTLVYETFARLQAHGCLFVGISTGQVLIADGKVRLLDLYLSIATPDFGLRLRVCYSHRHHPPSIL
;
A
#
# COMPACT_ATOMS: atom_id res chain seq x y z
N MET A 1 -35.51 -5.52 11.47
CA MET A 1 -34.58 -6.07 10.46
C MET A 1 -33.36 -5.16 10.46
N VAL A 2 -32.25 -5.58 11.08
CA VAL A 2 -31.08 -4.71 11.30
C VAL A 2 -30.27 -4.67 10.02
N ASP A 3 -30.13 -3.48 9.43
CA ASP A 3 -29.24 -3.22 8.29
C ASP A 3 -27.80 -3.58 8.67
N LYS A 4 -27.30 -4.67 8.09
CA LYS A 4 -25.93 -5.18 8.25
C LYS A 4 -25.02 -4.73 7.11
N SER A 5 -25.29 -3.59 6.48
CA SER A 5 -24.36 -3.02 5.51
C SER A 5 -23.00 -2.74 6.19
N PRO A 6 -21.90 -3.39 5.77
CA PRO A 6 -20.60 -3.13 6.35
C PRO A 6 -20.20 -1.67 6.05
N LYS A 7 -20.01 -0.87 7.10
CA LYS A 7 -19.55 0.52 6.99
C LYS A 7 -18.21 0.58 6.25
N ILE A 8 -18.19 1.26 5.11
CA ILE A 8 -16.96 1.64 4.42
C ILE A 8 -16.29 2.73 5.28
N PHE A 9 -15.16 2.41 5.90
CA PHE A 9 -14.29 3.42 6.50
C PHE A 9 -13.31 3.90 5.43
N GLY A 10 -13.53 5.13 4.95
CA GLY A 10 -12.69 5.79 3.96
C GLY A 10 -13.17 7.21 3.72
N VAL A 11 -12.87 8.12 4.65
CA VAL A 11 -13.20 9.55 4.56
C VAL A 11 -12.33 10.23 3.49
N LEU A 12 -12.96 11.08 2.68
CA LEU A 12 -12.38 11.94 1.65
C LEU A 12 -11.31 12.89 2.21
N VAL A 13 -10.16 12.95 1.54
CA VAL A 13 -9.28 14.14 1.59
C VAL A 13 -8.85 14.49 0.17
N GLY A 14 -9.38 15.60 -0.35
CA GLY A 14 -8.91 16.21 -1.58
C GLY A 14 -7.53 16.82 -1.38
N VAL A 15 -6.57 16.51 -2.27
CA VAL A 15 -5.25 17.16 -2.28
C VAL A 15 -5.18 18.13 -3.46
N PRO A 16 -4.89 19.42 -3.25
CA PRO A 16 -4.74 20.40 -4.33
C PRO A 16 -3.51 20.09 -5.20
N ARG A 17 -3.63 20.34 -6.51
CA ARG A 17 -2.50 20.33 -7.45
C ARG A 17 -1.80 21.69 -7.38
N GLY A 18 -0.64 21.77 -6.74
CA GLY A 18 0.22 22.96 -6.76
C GLY A 18 1.70 22.57 -6.65
N SER A 19 2.55 23.17 -7.47
CA SER A 19 4.01 22.99 -7.51
C SER A 19 4.73 23.83 -6.44
N GLY A 20 4.25 23.77 -5.19
CA GLY A 20 4.93 24.31 -4.01
C GLY A 20 5.74 23.24 -3.27
N PRO A 21 6.43 23.59 -2.16
CA PRO A 21 7.04 22.60 -1.27
C PRO A 21 6.02 21.51 -0.96
N ARG A 22 6.42 20.23 -1.08
CA ARG A 22 5.50 19.10 -1.01
C ARG A 22 4.73 19.17 0.31
N LYS A 23 3.44 19.49 0.23
CA LYS A 23 2.55 19.48 1.39
C LYS A 23 2.46 18.06 1.90
N VAL A 24 3.17 17.78 2.99
CA VAL A 24 3.03 16.57 3.77
C VAL A 24 1.60 16.52 4.29
N TRP A 25 0.93 15.39 4.11
CA TRP A 25 -0.48 15.24 4.50
C TRP A 25 -0.66 14.34 5.74
N ALA A 26 0.44 13.75 6.22
CA ALA A 26 0.50 12.91 7.41
C ALA A 26 1.72 13.26 8.27
N THR A 27 1.76 12.69 9.48
CA THR A 27 2.87 12.78 10.43
C THR A 27 4.19 12.41 9.77
N LEU A 28 5.25 13.14 10.07
CA LEU A 28 6.61 12.78 9.68
C LEU A 28 7.17 11.84 10.75
N ILE A 29 7.62 10.66 10.33
CA ILE A 29 8.19 9.63 11.20
C ILE A 29 9.62 9.41 10.76
N HIS A 30 10.59 9.76 11.60
CA HIS A 30 11.99 9.53 11.27
C HIS A 30 12.35 8.05 11.37
N GLU A 31 13.26 7.59 10.51
CA GLU A 31 13.68 6.20 10.46
C GLU A 31 14.25 5.66 11.79
N ASP A 32 14.81 6.53 12.63
CA ASP A 32 15.39 6.23 13.95
C ASP A 32 14.35 6.15 15.07
N GLU A 33 13.13 6.67 14.87
CA GLU A 33 12.00 6.48 15.78
C GLU A 33 11.40 5.06 15.71
N ILE A 34 11.79 4.27 14.70
CA ILE A 34 11.25 2.94 14.47
C ILE A 34 12.23 1.89 14.96
N GLU A 35 11.80 1.12 15.95
CA GLU A 35 12.51 -0.08 16.39
C GLU A 35 12.26 -1.20 15.38
N VAL A 36 13.29 -1.60 14.62
CA VAL A 36 13.16 -2.68 13.64
C VAL A 36 13.19 -4.04 14.34
N THR A 37 12.11 -4.80 14.21
CA THR A 37 11.96 -6.11 14.84
C THR A 37 12.24 -7.26 13.88
N LYS A 38 11.98 -7.07 12.58
CA LYS A 38 12.16 -8.12 11.57
C LYS A 38 12.35 -7.56 10.17
N TRP A 39 13.20 -8.20 9.38
CA TRP A 39 13.26 -8.01 7.93
C TRP A 39 12.29 -8.97 7.24
N VAL A 40 11.40 -8.45 6.40
CA VAL A 40 10.44 -9.26 5.62
C VAL A 40 11.11 -9.69 4.32
N ASP A 41 11.69 -8.72 3.61
CA ASP A 41 12.53 -8.93 2.42
C ASP A 41 13.52 -7.75 2.25
N ALA A 42 14.20 -7.68 1.11
CA ALA A 42 15.16 -6.60 0.81
C ALA A 42 14.53 -5.21 0.63
N ALA A 43 13.21 -5.13 0.48
CA ALA A 43 12.44 -3.91 0.23
C ALA A 43 11.48 -3.55 1.38
N GLN A 44 11.32 -4.42 2.39
CA GLN A 44 10.36 -4.23 3.47
C GLN A 44 10.90 -4.76 4.81
N ARG A 45 10.72 -3.95 5.85
CA ARG A 45 10.99 -4.31 7.24
C ARG A 45 9.76 -4.06 8.10
N ARG A 46 9.68 -4.77 9.22
CA ARG A 46 8.70 -4.58 10.28
C ARG A 46 9.37 -3.99 11.50
N GLY A 47 8.60 -3.20 12.22
CA GLY A 47 9.09 -2.59 13.44
C GLY A 47 7.96 -2.21 14.39
N VAL A 48 8.34 -1.45 15.40
CA VAL A 48 7.43 -0.82 16.34
C VAL A 48 7.69 0.68 16.32
N TRP A 49 6.61 1.47 16.22
CA TRP A 49 6.65 2.92 16.35
C TRP A 49 5.59 3.35 17.34
N ASN A 50 6.01 4.03 18.42
CA ASN A 50 5.11 4.46 19.50
C ASN A 50 4.19 3.33 20.02
N GLY A 51 4.77 2.15 20.26
CA GLY A 51 4.04 0.95 20.70
C GLY A 51 3.17 0.27 19.64
N LYS A 52 3.11 0.80 18.41
CA LYS A 52 2.31 0.23 17.31
C LYS A 52 3.16 -0.62 16.37
N PRO A 53 2.74 -1.82 15.98
CA PRO A 53 3.44 -2.60 14.98
C PRO A 53 3.29 -1.95 13.59
N VAL A 54 4.41 -1.74 12.91
CA VAL A 54 4.47 -1.05 11.63
C VAL A 54 5.11 -1.87 10.52
N ASP A 55 4.62 -1.70 9.29
CA ASP A 55 5.34 -2.05 8.07
C ASP A 55 6.05 -0.80 7.53
N VAL A 56 7.32 -0.97 7.19
CA VAL A 56 8.22 0.10 6.77
C VAL A 56 8.86 -0.29 5.44
N PRO A 57 8.60 0.44 4.35
CA PRO A 57 9.30 0.22 3.10
C PRO A 57 10.76 0.63 3.29
N VAL A 58 11.67 -0.20 2.80
CA VAL A 58 13.08 0.15 2.68
C VAL A 58 13.20 1.05 1.46
N ALA A 59 13.68 2.27 1.68
CA ALA A 59 13.90 3.24 0.61
C ALA A 59 14.83 2.63 -0.44
N LYS A 60 14.29 2.26 -1.62
CA LYS A 60 15.14 1.88 -2.75
C LYS A 60 15.83 3.14 -3.26
N THR A 61 17.16 3.07 -3.29
CA THR A 61 18.14 3.94 -3.94
C THR A 61 17.61 5.28 -4.47
N ARG A 62 18.17 6.39 -3.95
CA ARG A 62 17.99 7.77 -4.43
C ARG A 62 17.75 7.83 -5.95
N GLY A 63 16.52 8.13 -6.36
CA GLY A 63 16.18 8.33 -7.78
C GLY A 63 14.81 7.80 -8.21
N ARG A 64 14.29 6.74 -7.58
CA ARG A 64 12.92 6.27 -7.85
C ARG A 64 11.91 7.01 -6.96
N ARG A 65 11.43 8.13 -7.51
CA ARG A 65 10.44 9.01 -6.89
C ARG A 65 9.11 8.24 -6.74
N ASP A 66 8.68 8.05 -5.50
CA ASP A 66 7.55 7.19 -5.15
C ASP A 66 6.23 7.69 -5.77
N THR A 67 5.76 7.02 -6.82
CA THR A 67 4.44 7.26 -7.42
C THR A 67 3.31 6.70 -6.56
N ARG A 68 3.63 5.92 -5.51
CA ARG A 68 2.64 5.29 -4.62
C ARG A 68 1.83 6.31 -3.83
N SER A 69 2.38 7.47 -3.46
CA SER A 69 1.66 8.44 -2.63
C SER A 69 0.32 8.94 -3.22
N LYS A 70 0.09 8.84 -4.54
CA LYS A 70 -1.16 9.31 -5.17
C LYS A 70 -2.28 8.26 -5.18
N SER A 71 -1.96 6.97 -5.34
CA SER A 71 -2.97 5.90 -5.44
C SER A 71 -3.58 5.49 -4.09
N HIS A 72 -2.88 5.74 -2.98
CA HIS A 72 -3.30 5.38 -1.61
C HIS A 72 -4.46 6.23 -1.06
N THR A 73 -5.02 7.16 -1.84
CA THR A 73 -6.03 8.10 -1.36
C THR A 73 -7.45 7.54 -1.36
N ARG A 74 -7.76 6.51 -2.16
CA ARG A 74 -9.12 5.98 -2.30
C ARG A 74 -9.37 4.63 -1.62
N PHE A 75 -8.34 3.81 -1.47
CA PHE A 75 -8.45 2.50 -0.81
C PHE A 75 -7.23 2.29 0.07
N ARG A 76 -7.46 2.12 1.38
CA ARG A 76 -6.41 1.92 2.39
C ARG A 76 -6.73 0.65 3.20
N PRO A 77 -6.14 -0.51 2.85
CA PRO A 77 -6.32 -1.74 3.61
C PRO A 77 -5.55 -1.73 4.94
N PHE A 78 -4.69 -0.72 5.14
CA PHE A 78 -3.90 -0.49 6.33
C PHE A 78 -4.03 0.96 6.75
N GLU A 79 -4.08 1.18 8.07
CA GLU A 79 -3.97 2.53 8.61
C GLU A 79 -2.61 3.11 8.24
N ILE A 80 -2.59 4.34 7.71
CA ILE A 80 -1.34 5.04 7.43
C ILE A 80 -1.02 5.91 8.63
N TYR A 81 0.13 5.66 9.24
CA TYR A 81 0.60 6.42 10.40
C TYR A 81 1.37 7.67 10.01
N GLY A 82 2.12 7.63 8.90
CA GLY A 82 2.93 8.78 8.52
C GLY A 82 3.77 8.60 7.27
N HIS A 83 4.49 9.66 6.92
CA HIS A 83 5.58 9.64 5.96
C HIS A 83 6.87 9.23 6.65
N LEU A 84 7.58 8.26 6.07
CA LEU A 84 8.91 7.89 6.53
C LEU A 84 9.92 8.95 6.08
N VAL A 85 10.70 9.47 7.02
CA VAL A 85 11.71 10.51 6.79
C VAL A 85 13.10 9.95 7.01
N GLY A 86 13.95 10.05 5.99
CA GLY A 86 15.34 9.64 6.05
C GLY A 86 16.20 10.61 6.86
N ARG A 87 17.45 10.23 7.14
CA ARG A 87 18.39 11.01 7.98
C ARG A 87 18.66 12.44 7.50
N ASN A 88 18.47 12.71 6.21
CA ASN A 88 18.64 14.04 5.61
C ASN A 88 17.33 14.82 5.47
N GLY A 89 16.26 14.39 6.16
CA GLY A 89 14.97 15.09 6.16
C GLY A 89 14.09 14.82 4.93
N GLU A 90 14.50 13.94 4.03
CA GLU A 90 13.72 13.63 2.83
C GLU A 90 12.63 12.58 3.11
N VAL A 91 11.44 12.76 2.53
CA VAL A 91 10.39 11.73 2.59
C VAL A 91 10.77 10.58 1.67
N VAL A 92 11.06 9.42 2.28
CA VAL A 92 11.54 8.21 1.61
C VAL A 92 10.49 7.11 1.50
N GLY A 93 9.35 7.25 2.19
CA GLY A 93 8.28 6.25 2.15
C GLY A 93 7.04 6.62 2.97
N ILE A 94 6.23 5.60 3.24
CA ILE A 94 5.02 5.68 4.07
C ILE A 94 5.12 4.59 5.13
N VAL A 95 4.83 4.94 6.38
CA VAL A 95 4.69 3.99 7.49
C VAL A 95 3.22 3.65 7.66
N SER A 96 2.90 2.36 7.71
CA SER A 96 1.53 1.87 7.92
C SER A 96 1.46 0.85 9.03
N GLU A 97 0.25 0.54 9.48
CA GLU A 97 -0.07 -0.64 10.28
C GLU A 97 0.62 -1.87 9.66
N ALA A 98 1.29 -2.67 10.49
CA ALA A 98 1.89 -3.92 10.04
C ALA A 98 0.84 -4.89 9.50
N ALA A 99 1.13 -5.53 8.39
CA ALA A 99 0.27 -6.54 7.81
C ALA A 99 0.20 -7.80 8.69
N TRP A 100 -1.01 -8.20 9.02
CA TRP A 100 -1.31 -9.41 9.77
C TRP A 100 -2.55 -10.10 9.23
N GLY A 101 -2.66 -11.40 9.54
CA GLY A 101 -3.71 -12.28 9.03
C GLY A 101 -3.14 -13.62 8.57
N ARG A 102 -4.05 -14.53 8.22
CA ARG A 102 -3.69 -15.82 7.62
C ARG A 102 -3.72 -15.74 6.09
N THR A 103 -3.00 -16.63 5.43
CA THR A 103 -3.12 -16.83 3.98
C THR A 103 -4.54 -17.25 3.61
N ILE A 104 -4.95 -16.91 2.39
CA ILE A 104 -6.22 -17.37 1.82
C ILE A 104 -6.29 -18.90 1.73
N ALA A 105 -7.47 -19.44 1.96
CA ALA A 105 -7.84 -20.83 1.73
C ALA A 105 -8.96 -20.91 0.70
N LEU A 106 -9.21 -22.10 0.14
CA LEU A 106 -10.26 -22.30 -0.87
C LEU A 106 -11.65 -21.84 -0.39
N GLY A 107 -11.93 -21.98 0.90
CA GLY A 107 -13.18 -21.52 1.53
C GLY A 107 -13.40 -20.01 1.48
N ASP A 108 -12.34 -19.21 1.32
CA ASP A 108 -12.43 -17.74 1.27
C ASP A 108 -12.82 -17.19 -0.10
N ARG A 109 -12.97 -18.06 -1.12
CA ARG A 109 -13.15 -17.67 -2.53
C ARG A 109 -14.23 -16.60 -2.73
N THR A 110 -15.37 -16.73 -2.03
CA THR A 110 -16.49 -15.80 -2.15
C THR A 110 -16.10 -14.42 -1.62
N LEU A 111 -15.51 -14.38 -0.42
CA LEU A 111 -15.08 -13.14 0.21
C LEU A 111 -14.00 -12.42 -0.61
N VAL A 112 -13.06 -13.18 -1.17
CA VAL A 112 -12.02 -12.65 -2.07
C VAL A 112 -12.67 -12.07 -3.32
N TYR A 113 -13.47 -12.84 -4.07
CA TYR A 113 -14.08 -12.37 -5.30
C TYR A 113 -14.99 -11.16 -5.10
N GLU A 114 -15.78 -11.12 -4.03
CA GLU A 114 -16.58 -9.95 -3.70
C GLU A 114 -15.72 -8.71 -3.42
N THR A 115 -14.61 -8.87 -2.71
CA THR A 115 -13.68 -7.76 -2.43
C THR A 115 -13.11 -7.19 -3.73
N PHE A 116 -12.70 -8.07 -4.64
CA PHE A 116 -12.16 -7.67 -5.95
C PHE A 116 -13.21 -7.04 -6.86
N ALA A 117 -14.43 -7.58 -6.89
CA ALA A 117 -15.54 -7.00 -7.64
C ALA A 117 -15.86 -5.58 -7.14
N ARG A 118 -15.85 -5.35 -5.82
CA ARG A 118 -16.02 -4.01 -5.24
C ARG A 118 -14.90 -3.07 -5.64
N LEU A 119 -13.64 -3.51 -5.61
CA LEU A 119 -12.50 -2.70 -6.09
C LEU A 119 -12.68 -2.27 -7.55
N GLN A 120 -13.05 -3.22 -8.40
CA GLN A 120 -13.29 -2.97 -9.83
C GLN A 120 -14.44 -1.99 -10.05
N ALA A 121 -15.54 -2.12 -9.29
CA ALA A 121 -16.68 -1.19 -9.33
C ALA A 121 -16.27 0.24 -8.95
N HIS A 122 -15.21 0.41 -8.15
CA HIS A 122 -14.61 1.70 -7.81
C HIS A 122 -13.47 2.14 -8.75
N GLY A 123 -13.34 1.51 -9.93
CA GLY A 123 -12.32 1.86 -10.93
C GLY A 123 -10.89 1.50 -10.50
N CYS A 124 -10.75 0.60 -9.53
CA CYS A 124 -9.47 0.17 -8.99
C CYS A 124 -9.13 -1.23 -9.51
N LEU A 125 -7.97 -1.36 -10.17
CA LEU A 125 -7.43 -2.65 -10.59
C LEU A 125 -6.25 -2.99 -9.69
N PHE A 126 -6.35 -4.15 -9.04
CA PHE A 126 -5.25 -4.72 -8.27
C PHE A 126 -4.53 -5.73 -9.18
N VAL A 127 -3.34 -5.36 -9.63
CA VAL A 127 -2.57 -6.12 -10.63
C VAL A 127 -1.44 -6.91 -9.98
N GLY A 128 -1.07 -8.05 -10.59
CA GLY A 128 0.07 -8.86 -10.14
C GLY A 128 -0.20 -9.68 -8.89
N ILE A 129 -1.42 -10.21 -8.75
CA ILE A 129 -1.88 -10.96 -7.57
C ILE A 129 -1.09 -12.26 -7.42
N SER A 130 -0.48 -12.42 -6.24
CA SER A 130 0.05 -13.69 -5.76
C SER A 130 -0.64 -14.09 -4.45
N THR A 131 -0.56 -15.38 -4.11
CA THR A 131 -1.15 -15.92 -2.86
C THR A 131 -0.60 -15.26 -1.60
N GLY A 132 0.62 -14.74 -1.64
CA GLY A 132 1.25 -14.02 -0.52
C GLY A 132 0.75 -12.59 -0.33
N GLN A 133 0.00 -12.02 -1.28
CA GLN A 133 -0.45 -10.63 -1.24
C GLN A 133 -1.89 -10.46 -0.78
N VAL A 134 -2.58 -11.55 -0.46
CA VAL A 134 -3.96 -11.51 0.03
C VAL A 134 -3.99 -12.22 1.37
N LEU A 135 -4.34 -11.48 2.42
CA LEU A 135 -4.50 -12.01 3.77
C LEU A 135 -5.97 -11.96 4.19
N ILE A 136 -6.35 -12.89 5.07
CA ILE A 136 -7.62 -12.84 5.80
C ILE A 136 -7.34 -12.49 7.25
N ALA A 137 -7.99 -11.44 7.74
CA ALA A 137 -7.92 -10.99 9.12
C ALA A 137 -9.30 -10.46 9.54
N ASP A 138 -9.78 -10.86 10.72
CA ASP A 138 -11.11 -10.51 11.24
C ASP A 138 -12.26 -10.71 10.24
N GLY A 139 -12.20 -11.81 9.47
CA GLY A 139 -13.20 -12.13 8.45
C GLY A 139 -13.21 -11.18 7.24
N LYS A 140 -12.15 -10.39 7.04
CA LYS A 140 -12.00 -9.45 5.92
C LYS A 140 -10.74 -9.75 5.11
N VAL A 141 -10.79 -9.40 3.84
CA VAL A 141 -9.64 -9.45 2.92
C VAL A 141 -8.77 -8.22 3.12
N ARG A 142 -7.47 -8.44 3.31
CA ARG A 142 -6.44 -7.40 3.35
C ARG A 142 -5.49 -7.62 2.18
N LEU A 143 -5.28 -6.57 1.38
CA LEU A 143 -4.42 -6.61 0.19
C LEU A 143 -3.06 -6.01 0.49
N LEU A 144 -2.00 -6.81 0.42
CA LEU A 144 -0.62 -6.37 0.62
C LEU A 144 -0.08 -5.72 -0.64
N ASP A 145 0.82 -4.76 -0.45
CA ASP A 145 1.56 -4.06 -1.49
C ASP A 145 0.66 -3.64 -2.66
N LEU A 146 -0.13 -2.58 -2.42
CA LEU A 146 -1.04 -2.02 -3.42
C LEU A 146 -0.25 -1.46 -4.62
N TYR A 147 0.06 -2.33 -5.57
CA TYR A 147 0.21 -1.97 -6.97
C TYR A 147 -1.18 -1.68 -7.55
N LEU A 148 -1.83 -0.64 -7.01
CA LEU A 148 -3.15 -0.24 -7.46
C LEU A 148 -3.01 0.62 -8.70
N SER A 149 -3.51 0.13 -9.83
CA SER A 149 -3.74 0.95 -11.01
C SER A 149 -5.15 1.54 -10.91
N ILE A 150 -5.25 2.86 -10.93
CA ILE A 150 -6.54 3.56 -11.02
C ILE A 150 -6.86 3.71 -12.50
N ALA A 151 -7.97 3.10 -12.94
CA ALA A 151 -8.54 3.37 -14.26
C ALA A 151 -9.39 4.64 -14.15
N THR A 152 -8.91 5.75 -14.73
CA THR A 152 -9.73 6.97 -14.85
C THR A 152 -10.52 6.94 -16.16
N PRO A 153 -11.84 7.22 -16.14
CA PRO A 153 -12.69 7.16 -17.35
C PRO A 153 -12.30 8.15 -18.47
N ASP A 154 -11.60 9.25 -18.15
CA ASP A 154 -11.49 10.40 -19.07
C ASP A 154 -10.43 10.28 -20.18
N PHE A 155 -9.67 9.19 -20.27
CA PHE A 155 -8.73 8.99 -21.37
C PHE A 155 -8.72 7.50 -21.72
N GLY A 156 -9.17 7.17 -22.95
CA GLY A 156 -9.29 5.81 -23.45
C GLY A 156 -8.17 4.89 -22.97
N LEU A 157 -8.56 3.90 -22.14
CA LEU A 157 -7.78 2.74 -21.66
C LEU A 157 -6.24 2.89 -21.69
N ARG A 158 -5.69 3.99 -21.17
CA ARG A 158 -4.26 4.05 -20.84
C ARG A 158 -4.08 3.57 -19.41
N LEU A 159 -4.03 2.24 -19.28
CA LEU A 159 -3.53 1.58 -18.08
C LEU A 159 -2.15 2.15 -17.73
N ARG A 160 -2.08 3.00 -16.69
CA ARG A 160 -0.81 3.31 -16.05
C ARG A 160 -0.44 2.14 -15.13
N VAL A 161 0.15 1.13 -15.73
CA VAL A 161 0.87 0.10 -14.98
C VAL A 161 2.21 0.70 -14.58
N CYS A 162 2.43 0.91 -13.29
CA CYS A 162 3.78 1.22 -12.80
C CYS A 162 4.57 -0.10 -12.77
N TYR A 163 5.18 -0.48 -13.90
CA TYR A 163 6.02 -1.66 -14.00
C TYR A 163 7.35 -1.42 -13.26
N SER A 164 7.74 -2.37 -12.40
CA SER A 164 9.14 -2.54 -11.99
C SER A 164 9.69 -3.76 -12.72
N HIS A 165 10.29 -3.55 -13.89
CA HIS A 165 11.03 -4.60 -14.60
C HIS A 165 12.23 -5.04 -13.74
N ARG A 166 12.32 -6.35 -13.45
CA ARG A 166 13.55 -7.01 -13.03
C ARG A 166 14.29 -7.41 -14.30
N HIS A 167 15.41 -6.75 -14.62
CA HIS A 167 16.44 -7.39 -15.43
C HIS A 167 17.35 -8.16 -14.46
N HIS A 168 17.27 -9.48 -14.47
CA HIS A 168 18.41 -10.29 -14.08
C HIS A 168 19.45 -10.15 -15.20
N PRO A 169 20.71 -9.77 -14.91
CA PRO A 169 21.77 -10.01 -15.88
C PRO A 169 21.90 -11.53 -16.07
N PRO A 170 22.16 -12.02 -17.31
CA PRO A 170 22.44 -13.43 -17.52
C PRO A 170 23.70 -13.81 -16.74
N SER A 171 23.62 -14.92 -16.00
CA SER A 171 24.77 -15.59 -15.44
C SER A 171 25.69 -16.01 -16.59
N ILE A 172 26.86 -15.39 -16.68
CA ILE A 172 27.94 -15.88 -17.53
C ILE A 172 28.55 -17.07 -16.78
N LEU A 173 28.39 -18.26 -17.35
CA LEU A 173 29.32 -19.37 -17.18
C LEU A 173 30.34 -19.30 -18.33
#